data_AF-A0A842QAA7-F1
#
_entry.id   AF-A0A842QAA7-F1
#
_cell.length_a   1.000
_cell.length_b   1.000
_cell.length_c   1.000
_cell.angle_alpha   90.00
_cell.angle_beta   90.00
_cell.angle_gamma   90.00
#
_symmetry.space_group_name_H-M   'P 1'
#
loop_
_entity.id
_entity.type
_entity.pdbx_description
1 polymer ?
#
loop_
_entity_poly.entity_id
_entity_poly.type
_entity_poly.pdbx_seq_one_letter_code
_entity_poly.pdbx_strand_id
1 'polypeptide(L)'
;MKKKNLIFLFLVLGIVLFSGCTNSKSGSFRSRGLLGGILAFIEGWLQFVLGVTIYNVILNIFIGFFSLGIALFIMFVLIILLPYISAFLIVYGFLNELRIFRYKPWINIVLAFTMTTSVMFVPIPIFGFALFTLLVRFLFSAMTAWSIILFTLMFFVGTIYLFKIRRSKWGTSAGVYAAYKQEARSLGAELESINTSLSQAMAKMANETDPNKRAALERSVQELTDRRRDLSERIKELEETSRRL
;
A
#
# COMPACT_ATOMS: atom_id res chain seq x y z
N MET A 1 -15.26 67.03 47.74
CA MET A 1 -14.94 67.03 46.29
C MET A 1 -16.15 66.53 45.50
N LYS A 2 -16.70 67.32 44.57
CA LYS A 2 -17.92 66.96 43.81
C LYS A 2 -17.60 65.78 42.87
N LYS A 3 -18.50 64.79 42.73
CA LYS A 3 -18.35 63.61 41.83
C LYS A 3 -17.86 63.98 40.42
N LYS A 4 -18.25 65.16 39.91
CA LYS A 4 -17.83 65.68 38.60
C LYS A 4 -16.31 65.94 38.50
N ASN A 5 -15.66 66.34 39.59
CA ASN A 5 -14.22 66.60 39.60
C ASN A 5 -13.41 65.30 39.64
N LEU A 6 -13.94 64.25 40.26
CA LEU A 6 -13.29 62.94 40.27
C LEU A 6 -13.31 62.31 38.86
N ILE A 7 -14.44 62.40 38.16
CA ILE A 7 -14.58 61.92 36.78
C ILE A 7 -13.65 62.70 35.85
N PHE A 8 -13.59 64.02 35.99
CA PHE A 8 -12.69 64.84 35.17
C PHE A 8 -11.22 64.51 35.43
N LEU A 9 -10.83 64.26 36.69
CA LEU A 9 -9.47 63.89 37.05
C LEU A 9 -9.09 62.51 36.51
N PHE A 10 -10.01 61.53 36.54
CA PHE A 10 -9.81 60.23 35.89
C PHE A 10 -9.72 60.32 34.35
N LEU A 11 -10.51 61.20 33.75
CA LEU A 11 -10.52 61.41 32.29
C LEU A 11 -9.22 62.09 31.84
N VAL A 12 -8.75 63.09 32.57
CA VAL A 12 -7.46 63.75 32.33
C VAL A 12 -6.29 62.79 32.57
N LEU A 13 -6.31 61.98 33.64
CA LEU A 13 -5.30 60.93 33.84
C LEU A 13 -5.31 59.91 32.70
N GLY A 14 -6.50 59.53 32.21
CA GLY A 14 -6.66 58.65 31.06
C GLY A 14 -6.05 59.22 29.78
N ILE A 15 -6.26 60.51 29.51
CA ILE A 15 -5.68 61.20 28.34
C ILE A 15 -4.16 61.34 28.46
N VAL A 16 -3.65 61.68 29.66
CA VAL A 16 -2.20 61.82 29.90
C VAL A 16 -1.48 60.47 29.78
N LEU A 17 -2.09 59.38 30.28
CA LEU A 17 -1.58 58.02 30.09
C LEU A 17 -1.65 57.57 28.63
N PHE A 18 -2.65 58.01 27.86
CA PHE A 18 -2.75 57.73 26.42
C PHE A 18 -1.67 58.46 25.59
N SER A 19 -1.31 59.69 25.97
CA SER A 19 -0.28 60.48 25.27
C SER A 19 1.15 59.99 25.56
N GLY A 20 1.41 59.38 26.72
CA GLY A 20 2.75 58.91 27.12
C GLY A 20 3.24 57.63 26.42
N CYS A 21 2.35 56.86 25.79
CA CYS A 21 2.68 55.54 25.21
C CYS A 21 3.04 55.56 23.71
N THR A 22 3.37 56.70 23.11
CA THR A 22 3.55 56.83 21.65
C THR A 22 4.95 56.56 21.11
N ASN A 23 5.90 56.08 21.92
CA ASN A 23 7.22 55.66 21.45
C ASN A 23 7.36 54.13 21.39
N SER A 24 6.66 53.49 20.45
CA SER A 24 7.01 52.15 19.96
C SER A 24 6.38 51.92 18.58
N LYS A 25 7.21 52.12 17.54
CA LYS A 25 7.10 51.62 16.17
C LYS A 25 5.70 51.69 15.51
N SER A 26 5.55 52.79 14.77
CA SER A 26 4.70 52.92 13.58
C SER A 26 4.70 51.64 12.72
N GLY A 27 3.54 51.00 12.64
CA GLY A 27 3.30 49.84 11.80
C GLY A 27 1.81 49.53 11.73
N SER A 28 1.12 50.08 10.73
CA SER A 28 -0.24 49.71 10.28
C SER A 28 -1.42 50.01 11.22
N PHE A 29 -1.69 51.29 11.48
CA PHE A 29 -2.95 51.76 12.10
C PHE A 29 -4.02 52.08 11.03
N ARG A 30 -4.28 51.14 10.13
CA ARG A 30 -5.40 51.25 9.17
C ARG A 30 -6.08 49.88 9.10
N SER A 31 -7.27 49.79 9.70
CA SER A 31 -8.20 48.65 9.76
C SER A 31 -8.10 47.64 10.93
N ARG A 32 -7.76 48.09 12.15
CA ARG A 32 -8.14 47.32 13.35
C ARG A 32 -9.48 47.85 13.86
N GLY A 33 -10.57 47.08 13.64
CA GLY A 33 -11.92 47.44 14.07
C GLY A 33 -12.04 47.60 15.60
N LEU A 34 -13.27 47.79 16.11
CA LEU A 34 -13.57 48.07 17.53
C LEU A 34 -12.85 47.11 18.51
N LEU A 35 -12.71 45.83 18.13
CA LEU A 35 -11.97 44.81 18.88
C LEU A 35 -10.46 45.09 19.02
N GLY A 36 -9.83 45.67 18.00
CA GLY A 36 -8.40 45.99 18.04
C GLY A 36 -8.08 47.21 18.90
N GLY A 37 -9.01 48.17 19.02
CA GLY A 37 -8.89 49.28 19.97
C GLY A 37 -9.00 48.82 21.42
N ILE A 38 -9.93 47.90 21.71
CA ILE A 38 -10.09 47.30 23.05
C ILE A 38 -8.85 46.49 23.44
N LEU A 39 -8.33 45.67 22.52
CA LEU A 39 -7.11 44.89 22.78
C LEU A 39 -5.90 45.79 23.06
N ALA A 40 -5.71 46.87 22.29
CA ALA A 40 -4.63 47.82 22.52
C ALA A 40 -4.76 48.56 23.86
N PHE A 41 -5.99 48.89 24.28
CA PHE A 41 -6.25 49.48 25.59
C PHE A 41 -5.91 48.51 26.74
N ILE A 42 -6.34 47.25 26.63
CA ILE A 42 -6.03 46.21 27.62
C ILE A 42 -4.51 45.97 27.69
N GLU A 43 -3.84 45.96 26.54
CA GLU A 43 -2.39 45.82 26.44
C GLU A 43 -1.65 46.96 27.15
N GLY A 44 -2.03 48.20 26.85
CA GLY A 44 -1.46 49.39 27.49
C GLY A 44 -1.73 49.45 29.00
N TRP A 45 -2.94 49.05 29.42
CA TRP A 45 -3.29 49.00 30.84
C TRP A 45 -2.48 47.93 31.60
N LEU A 46 -2.30 46.75 31.01
CA LEU A 46 -1.46 45.68 31.57
C LEU A 46 0.01 46.09 31.64
N GLN A 47 0.55 46.74 30.60
CA GLN A 47 1.91 47.28 30.60
C GLN A 47 2.11 48.36 31.66
N PHE A 48 1.10 49.19 31.89
CA PHE A 48 1.13 50.22 32.93
C PHE A 48 1.10 49.61 34.35
N VAL A 49 0.21 48.65 34.61
CA VAL A 49 0.04 48.03 35.95
C VAL A 49 1.22 47.13 36.31
N LEU A 50 1.72 46.33 35.36
CA LEU A 50 2.77 45.34 35.61
C LEU A 50 4.17 45.90 35.36
N GLY A 51 4.30 47.00 34.62
CA GLY A 51 5.57 47.49 34.10
C GLY A 51 6.00 46.72 32.84
N VAL A 52 6.65 47.44 31.91
CA VAL A 52 6.99 46.95 30.57
C VAL A 52 7.86 45.67 30.60
N THR A 53 8.81 45.58 31.53
CA THR A 53 9.72 44.44 31.65
C THR A 53 9.00 43.17 32.12
N ILE A 54 8.15 43.27 33.15
CA ILE A 54 7.39 42.13 33.70
C ILE A 54 6.33 41.67 32.71
N TYR A 55 5.64 42.61 32.05
CA TYR A 55 4.68 42.31 30.99
C TYR A 55 5.32 41.49 29.86
N ASN A 56 6.48 41.91 29.36
CA ASN A 56 7.19 41.20 28.30
C ASN A 56 7.68 39.80 28.72
N VAL A 57 8.11 39.62 29.98
CA VAL A 57 8.50 38.30 30.50
C VAL A 57 7.31 37.35 30.57
N ILE A 58 6.17 37.81 31.10
CA ILE A 58 4.94 37.00 31.18
C ILE A 58 4.45 36.63 29.78
N LEU A 59 4.45 37.60 28.86
CA LEU A 59 4.02 37.39 27.48
C LEU A 59 4.93 36.39 26.74
N ASN A 60 6.26 36.47 26.94
CA ASN A 60 7.18 35.50 26.36
C ASN A 60 7.03 34.08 26.95
N ILE A 61 6.78 33.95 28.26
CA ILE A 61 6.50 32.65 28.89
C ILE A 61 5.20 32.08 28.33
N PHE A 62 4.15 32.90 28.23
CA PHE A 62 2.85 32.47 27.72
C PHE A 62 2.90 32.07 26.24
N ILE A 63 3.55 32.87 25.39
CA ILE A 63 3.76 32.55 23.97
C ILE A 63 4.63 31.31 23.83
N GLY A 64 5.69 31.15 24.63
CA GLY A 64 6.54 29.96 24.61
C GLY A 64 5.77 28.69 24.99
N PHE A 65 4.95 28.74 26.04
CA PHE A 65 4.15 27.60 26.47
C PHE A 65 3.07 27.23 25.43
N PHE A 66 2.40 28.24 24.87
CA PHE A 66 1.39 28.05 23.83
C PHE A 66 2.00 27.54 22.52
N SER A 67 3.17 28.06 22.14
CA SER A 67 3.95 27.61 20.98
C SER A 67 4.35 26.14 21.11
N LEU A 68 4.84 25.73 22.28
CA LEU A 68 5.21 24.34 22.54
C LEU A 68 3.99 23.42 22.51
N GLY A 69 2.87 23.84 23.10
CA GLY A 69 1.60 23.11 23.05
C GLY A 69 1.08 22.93 21.61
N ILE A 70 1.11 23.98 20.79
CA ILE A 70 0.72 23.90 19.38
C ILE A 70 1.67 23.00 18.61
N ALA A 71 2.99 23.12 18.81
CA ALA A 71 3.96 22.28 18.12
C ALA A 71 3.77 20.79 18.44
N LEU A 72 3.53 20.45 19.72
CA LEU A 72 3.21 19.08 20.13
C LEU A 72 1.88 18.59 19.53
N PHE A 73 0.85 19.45 19.51
CA PHE A 73 -0.43 19.11 18.90
C PHE A 73 -0.29 18.84 17.40
N ILE A 74 0.43 19.70 16.67
CA ILE A 74 0.71 19.51 15.25
C ILE A 74 1.48 18.21 15.00
N MET A 75 2.51 17.94 15.81
CA MET A 75 3.25 16.67 15.71
C MET A 75 2.35 15.47 16.00
N PHE A 76 1.50 15.52 17.02
CA PHE A 76 0.54 14.46 17.31
C PHE A 76 -0.41 14.22 16.13
N VAL A 77 -0.95 15.28 15.55
CA VAL A 77 -1.86 15.17 14.40
C VAL A 77 -1.14 14.57 13.19
N LEU A 78 0.06 15.05 12.86
CA LEU A 78 0.79 14.62 11.67
C LEU A 78 1.42 13.23 11.80
N ILE A 79 1.95 12.89 12.97
CA ILE A 79 2.72 11.65 13.19
C ILE A 79 1.83 10.50 13.64
N ILE A 80 0.73 10.79 14.35
CA ILE A 80 -0.14 9.76 14.93
C ILE A 80 -1.51 9.76 14.24
N LEU A 81 -2.24 10.87 14.33
CA LEU A 81 -3.66 10.89 13.92
C LEU A 81 -3.85 10.67 12.41
N LEU A 82 -3.09 11.38 11.58
CA LEU A 82 -3.20 11.34 10.13
C LEU A 82 -2.84 9.96 9.55
N PRO A 83 -1.71 9.34 9.91
CA PRO A 83 -1.40 8.00 9.45
C PRO A 83 -2.37 6.95 10.03
N TYR A 84 -2.95 7.17 11.22
CA TYR A 84 -3.98 6.28 11.79
C TYR A 84 -5.25 6.29 10.94
N ILE A 85 -5.75 7.49 10.62
CA ILE A 85 -6.93 7.67 9.78
C ILE A 85 -6.69 7.07 8.39
N SER A 86 -5.50 7.26 7.82
CA SER A 86 -5.13 6.70 6.52
C SER A 86 -5.18 5.16 6.53
N ALA A 87 -4.52 4.52 7.50
CA ALA A 87 -4.54 3.07 7.65
C ALA A 87 -5.96 2.52 7.91
N PHE A 88 -6.75 3.23 8.71
CA PHE A 88 -8.15 2.90 8.97
C PHE A 88 -8.99 2.91 7.70
N LEU A 89 -8.86 3.96 6.87
CA LEU A 89 -9.60 4.06 5.62
C LEU A 89 -9.21 2.96 4.63
N ILE A 90 -7.93 2.60 4.55
CA ILE A 90 -7.46 1.51 3.68
C ILE A 90 -8.07 0.18 4.12
N VAL A 91 -7.95 -0.17 5.41
CA VAL A 91 -8.48 -1.44 5.95
C VAL A 91 -10.00 -1.49 5.83
N TYR A 92 -10.68 -0.38 6.15
CA TYR A 92 -12.13 -0.29 6.01
C TYR A 92 -12.58 -0.46 4.55
N GLY A 93 -11.89 0.18 3.60
CA GLY A 93 -12.14 0.02 2.17
C GLY A 93 -12.00 -1.44 1.72
N PHE A 94 -10.94 -2.11 2.16
CA PHE A 94 -10.72 -3.54 1.88
C PHE A 94 -11.84 -4.43 2.45
N LEU A 95 -12.24 -4.22 3.70
CA LEU A 95 -13.31 -4.99 4.34
C LEU A 95 -14.67 -4.76 3.67
N ASN A 96 -14.91 -3.54 3.18
CA ASN A 96 -16.13 -3.21 2.46
C ASN A 96 -16.18 -3.91 1.09
N GLU A 97 -15.05 -4.00 0.39
CA GLU A 97 -14.95 -4.68 -0.90
C GLU A 97 -15.06 -6.21 -0.79
N LEU A 98 -14.50 -6.80 0.28
CA LEU A 98 -14.60 -8.24 0.55
C LEU A 98 -16.04 -8.68 0.88
N ARG A 99 -16.95 -7.75 1.24
CA ARG A 99 -18.38 -7.99 1.51
C ARG A 99 -18.68 -9.14 2.48
N ILE A 100 -17.74 -9.51 3.35
CA ILE A 100 -17.89 -10.62 4.31
C ILE A 100 -19.10 -10.40 5.24
N PHE A 101 -19.34 -9.15 5.66
CA PHE A 101 -20.48 -8.79 6.51
C PHE A 101 -21.45 -7.82 5.83
N ARG A 102 -21.99 -8.23 4.67
CA ARG A 102 -22.92 -7.42 3.86
C ARG A 102 -24.16 -6.92 4.63
N TYR A 103 -24.61 -7.67 5.63
CA TYR A 103 -25.84 -7.36 6.37
C TYR A 103 -25.65 -6.39 7.54
N LYS A 104 -24.41 -6.21 8.04
CA LYS A 104 -24.12 -5.38 9.23
C LYS A 104 -22.87 -4.52 9.00
N PRO A 105 -23.00 -3.35 8.35
CA PRO A 105 -21.86 -2.50 7.99
C PRO A 105 -21.08 -1.97 9.21
N TRP A 106 -21.74 -1.84 10.36
CA TRP A 106 -21.08 -1.46 11.63
C TRP A 106 -20.02 -2.46 12.09
N ILE A 107 -20.17 -3.75 11.76
CA ILE A 107 -19.15 -4.75 12.09
C ILE A 107 -17.87 -4.47 11.31
N ASN A 108 -17.96 -4.07 10.04
CA ASN A 108 -16.78 -3.71 9.24
C ASN A 108 -16.05 -2.50 9.83
N ILE A 109 -16.77 -1.53 10.42
CA ILE A 109 -16.16 -0.37 11.09
C ILE A 109 -15.39 -0.82 12.34
N VAL A 110 -16.02 -1.63 13.19
CA VAL A 110 -15.39 -2.13 14.42
C VAL A 110 -14.17 -2.99 14.09
N LEU A 111 -14.28 -3.82 13.06
CA LEU A 111 -13.23 -4.74 12.63
C LEU A 111 -12.07 -4.00 11.94
N ALA A 112 -12.38 -2.96 11.15
CA ALA A 112 -11.37 -2.04 10.64
C ALA A 112 -10.66 -1.33 11.79
N PHE A 113 -11.39 -0.86 12.80
CA PHE A 113 -10.80 -0.18 13.95
C PHE A 113 -9.88 -1.09 14.77
N THR A 114 -10.28 -2.34 15.02
CA THR A 114 -9.43 -3.31 15.75
C THR A 114 -8.21 -3.74 14.93
N MET A 115 -8.37 -3.92 13.61
CA MET A 115 -7.24 -4.21 12.73
C MET A 115 -6.28 -3.02 12.64
N THR A 116 -6.78 -1.80 12.50
CA THR A 116 -5.92 -0.61 12.45
C THR A 116 -5.23 -0.36 13.78
N THR A 117 -5.90 -0.51 14.93
CA THR A 117 -5.23 -0.38 16.24
C THR A 117 -4.18 -1.47 16.48
N SER A 118 -4.37 -2.68 15.96
CA SER A 118 -3.37 -3.75 16.09
C SER A 118 -2.15 -3.56 15.17
N VAL A 119 -2.35 -3.02 13.96
CA VAL A 119 -1.28 -2.78 12.98
C VAL A 119 -0.54 -1.47 13.28
N MET A 120 -1.27 -0.45 13.71
CA MET A 120 -0.74 0.88 13.84
C MET A 120 -0.10 1.06 15.21
N PHE A 121 1.22 1.07 15.18
CA PHE A 121 2.06 1.22 16.35
C PHE A 121 1.99 2.67 16.86
N VAL A 122 1.08 2.96 17.79
CA VAL A 122 0.96 4.30 18.39
C VAL A 122 2.08 4.48 19.43
N PRO A 123 3.00 5.45 19.24
CA PRO A 123 3.90 5.89 20.29
C PRO A 123 3.19 6.57 21.45
N ILE A 124 2.64 5.77 22.37
CA ILE A 124 2.21 6.19 23.70
C ILE A 124 3.40 6.02 24.65
N PRO A 125 4.11 7.10 25.01
CA PRO A 125 5.36 7.01 25.78
C PRO A 125 5.22 6.56 27.23
N ILE A 126 4.00 6.42 27.77
CA ILE A 126 3.80 6.37 29.24
C ILE A 126 3.51 4.95 29.77
N PHE A 127 2.93 4.03 28.97
CA PHE A 127 2.70 2.66 29.41
C PHE A 127 2.83 1.66 28.25
N GLY A 128 3.86 0.80 28.29
CA GLY A 128 3.83 -0.49 27.56
C GLY A 128 4.60 -0.61 26.24
N PHE A 129 5.46 0.36 25.90
CA PHE A 129 6.20 0.38 24.62
C PHE A 129 7.07 -0.85 24.34
N ALA A 130 7.70 -1.39 25.39
CA ALA A 130 8.65 -2.49 25.23
C ALA A 130 7.96 -3.87 25.12
N LEU A 131 6.79 -4.06 25.74
CA LEU A 131 6.15 -5.38 25.79
C LEU A 131 5.41 -5.70 24.50
N PHE A 132 4.68 -4.73 23.93
CA PHE A 132 3.96 -4.95 22.69
C PHE A 132 4.92 -5.11 21.50
N THR A 133 5.99 -4.29 21.43
CA THR A 133 7.04 -4.48 20.41
C THR A 133 7.71 -5.83 20.51
N LEU A 134 8.06 -6.26 21.71
CA LEU A 134 8.68 -7.55 21.95
C LEU A 134 7.73 -8.69 21.57
N LEU A 135 6.45 -8.58 21.89
CA LEU A 135 5.43 -9.56 21.53
C LEU A 135 5.22 -9.64 20.02
N VAL A 136 5.07 -8.50 19.34
CA VAL A 136 4.92 -8.45 17.87
C VAL A 136 6.16 -9.01 17.18
N ARG A 137 7.36 -8.60 17.62
CA ARG A 137 8.62 -9.12 17.10
C ARG A 137 8.77 -10.62 17.33
N PHE A 138 8.35 -11.11 18.49
CA PHE A 138 8.30 -12.54 18.79
C PHE A 138 7.32 -13.27 17.88
N LEU A 139 6.12 -12.73 17.65
CA LEU A 139 5.09 -13.32 16.78
C LEU A 139 5.58 -13.42 15.33
N PHE A 140 6.15 -12.34 14.79
CA PHE A 140 6.70 -12.33 13.43
C PHE A 140 7.87 -13.30 13.31
N SER A 141 8.80 -13.31 14.27
CA SER A 141 9.91 -14.27 14.29
C SER A 141 9.41 -15.71 14.37
N ALA A 142 8.39 -15.99 15.17
CA ALA A 142 7.78 -17.31 15.31
C ALA A 142 7.09 -17.74 14.01
N MET A 143 6.35 -16.84 13.35
CA MET A 143 5.74 -17.12 12.03
C MET A 143 6.80 -17.41 10.96
N THR A 144 7.89 -16.63 10.91
CA THR A 144 8.99 -16.88 9.98
C THR A 144 9.65 -18.23 10.25
N ALA A 145 9.94 -18.56 11.51
CA ALA A 145 10.49 -19.85 11.89
C ALA A 145 9.56 -21.00 11.49
N TRP A 146 8.25 -20.86 11.72
CA TRP A 146 7.28 -21.86 11.29
C TRP A 146 7.23 -22.01 9.76
N SER A 147 7.26 -20.91 9.03
CA SER A 147 7.31 -20.96 7.56
C SER A 147 8.51 -21.75 7.06
N ILE A 148 9.69 -21.54 7.65
CA ILE A 148 10.91 -22.28 7.32
C ILE A 148 10.76 -23.77 7.61
N ILE A 149 10.19 -24.14 8.77
CA ILE A 149 9.99 -25.56 9.13
C ILE A 149 9.01 -26.22 8.16
N LEU A 150 7.86 -25.60 7.87
CA LEU A 150 6.87 -26.14 6.93
C LEU A 150 7.46 -26.28 5.53
N PHE A 151 8.20 -25.27 5.07
CA PHE A 151 8.89 -25.31 3.78
C PHE A 151 9.90 -26.46 3.73
N THR A 152 10.71 -26.62 4.78
CA THR A 152 11.70 -27.69 4.89
C THR A 152 11.01 -29.06 4.84
N LEU A 153 9.91 -29.22 5.56
CA LEU A 153 9.15 -30.47 5.60
C LEU A 153 8.53 -30.79 4.24
N MET A 154 7.89 -29.81 3.58
CA MET A 154 7.39 -29.96 2.22
C MET A 154 8.51 -30.29 1.23
N PHE A 155 9.69 -29.67 1.38
CA PHE A 155 10.84 -29.92 0.52
C PHE A 155 11.36 -31.36 0.67
N PHE A 156 11.55 -31.85 1.90
CA PHE A 156 12.00 -33.22 2.12
C PHE A 156 10.96 -34.26 1.68
N VAL A 157 9.69 -34.07 2.03
CA VAL A 157 8.61 -34.97 1.61
C VAL A 157 8.48 -34.97 0.09
N GLY A 158 8.51 -33.79 -0.53
CA GLY A 158 8.49 -33.62 -1.98
C GLY A 158 9.66 -34.33 -2.64
N THR A 159 10.88 -34.16 -2.13
CA THR A 159 12.10 -34.78 -2.67
C THR A 159 12.06 -36.30 -2.56
N ILE A 160 11.66 -36.85 -1.41
CA ILE A 160 11.52 -38.30 -1.20
C ILE A 160 10.45 -38.88 -2.14
N TYR A 161 9.33 -38.18 -2.29
CA TYR A 161 8.25 -38.59 -3.19
C TYR A 161 8.71 -38.60 -4.66
N LEU A 162 9.40 -37.54 -5.09
CA LEU A 162 9.99 -37.45 -6.43
C LEU A 162 11.04 -38.53 -6.67
N PHE A 163 11.87 -38.84 -5.67
CA PHE A 163 12.86 -39.91 -5.73
C PHE A 163 12.19 -41.28 -5.88
N LYS A 164 11.12 -41.56 -5.12
CA LYS A 164 10.34 -42.81 -5.27
C LYS A 164 9.69 -42.92 -6.65
N ILE A 165 9.08 -41.85 -7.16
CA ILE A 165 8.46 -41.83 -8.50
C ILE A 165 9.52 -42.03 -9.58
N ARG A 166 10.64 -41.30 -9.52
CA ARG A 166 11.73 -41.47 -10.51
C ARG A 166 12.27 -42.89 -10.47
N ARG A 167 12.49 -43.46 -9.29
CA ARG A 167 12.95 -44.86 -9.16
C ARG A 167 11.94 -45.86 -9.75
N SER A 168 10.63 -45.64 -9.61
CA SER A 168 9.62 -46.53 -10.19
C SER A 168 9.43 -46.36 -11.69
N LYS A 169 9.61 -45.14 -12.22
CA LYS A 169 9.38 -44.83 -13.64
C LYS A 169 10.64 -45.00 -14.52
N TRP A 170 11.82 -44.77 -13.96
CA TRP A 170 13.11 -44.77 -14.68
C TRP A 170 14.00 -45.95 -14.27
N GLY A 171 13.68 -46.67 -13.20
CA GLY A 171 14.45 -47.83 -12.75
C GLY A 171 14.19 -49.11 -13.53
N THR A 172 13.15 -49.16 -14.36
CA THR A 172 12.80 -50.30 -15.20
C THR A 172 12.79 -49.88 -16.67
N SER A 173 13.54 -50.56 -17.52
CA SER A 173 13.57 -50.36 -18.98
C SER A 173 12.17 -50.30 -19.60
N ALA A 174 11.22 -51.07 -19.05
CA ALA A 174 9.81 -51.03 -19.42
C ALA A 174 9.12 -49.65 -19.24
N GLY A 175 9.50 -48.87 -18.22
CA GLY A 175 8.93 -47.54 -17.96
C GLY A 175 9.42 -46.50 -18.96
N VAL A 176 10.68 -46.61 -19.37
CA VAL A 176 11.29 -45.78 -20.42
C VAL A 176 10.63 -46.08 -21.77
N TYR A 177 10.48 -47.37 -22.12
CA TYR A 177 9.74 -47.79 -23.31
C TYR A 177 8.27 -47.32 -23.32
N ALA A 178 7.58 -47.35 -22.17
CA ALA A 178 6.22 -46.86 -22.06
C ALA A 178 6.13 -45.34 -22.28
N ALA A 179 7.10 -44.57 -21.78
CA ALA A 179 7.19 -43.12 -22.01
C ALA A 179 7.43 -42.80 -23.48
N TYR A 180 8.41 -43.47 -24.13
CA TYR A 180 8.65 -43.33 -25.57
C TYR A 180 7.42 -43.70 -26.40
N LYS A 181 6.71 -44.77 -26.03
CA LYS A 181 5.48 -45.19 -26.71
C LYS A 181 4.33 -44.19 -26.54
N GLN A 182 4.23 -43.55 -25.37
CA GLN A 182 3.23 -42.51 -25.12
C GLN A 182 3.54 -41.24 -25.92
N GLU A 183 4.81 -40.85 -25.99
CA GLU A 183 5.29 -39.69 -26.75
C GLU A 183 5.15 -39.91 -28.26
N ALA A 184 5.47 -41.11 -28.77
CA ALA A 184 5.22 -41.48 -30.15
C ALA A 184 3.72 -41.45 -30.51
N ARG A 185 2.84 -41.84 -29.58
CA ARG A 185 1.38 -41.75 -29.78
C ARG A 185 0.88 -40.31 -29.83
N SER A 186 1.38 -39.43 -28.95
CA SER A 186 0.99 -38.01 -28.99
C SER A 186 1.46 -37.33 -30.28
N LEU A 187 2.69 -37.61 -30.71
CA LEU A 187 3.21 -37.09 -31.98
C LEU A 187 2.45 -37.65 -33.18
N GLY A 188 2.02 -38.92 -33.14
CA GLY A 188 1.15 -39.51 -34.15
C GLY A 188 -0.21 -38.81 -34.25
N ALA A 189 -0.83 -38.47 -33.12
CA ALA A 189 -2.09 -37.73 -33.09
C ALA A 189 -1.92 -36.28 -33.62
N GLU A 190 -0.80 -35.62 -33.30
CA GLU A 190 -0.46 -34.31 -33.86
C GLU A 190 -0.26 -34.39 -35.38
N LEU A 191 0.43 -35.43 -35.87
CA LEU A 191 0.62 -35.65 -37.31
C LEU A 191 -0.71 -35.85 -38.05
N GLU A 192 -1.65 -36.59 -37.45
CA GLU A 192 -3.00 -36.77 -37.99
C GLU A 192 -3.78 -35.45 -38.00
N SER A 193 -3.67 -34.64 -36.94
CA SER A 193 -4.25 -33.29 -36.90
C SER A 193 -3.66 -32.36 -37.97
N ILE A 194 -2.36 -32.47 -38.24
CA ILE A 194 -1.71 -31.69 -39.29
C ILE A 194 -2.15 -32.17 -40.67
N ASN A 195 -2.22 -33.48 -40.92
CA ASN A 195 -2.70 -34.03 -42.17
C ASN A 195 -4.14 -33.60 -42.49
N THR A 196 -5.01 -33.56 -41.47
CA THR A 196 -6.38 -33.06 -41.64
C THR A 196 -6.43 -31.55 -41.89
N SER A 197 -5.59 -30.76 -41.21
CA SER A 197 -5.48 -29.32 -41.47
C SER A 197 -4.92 -29.01 -42.87
N LEU A 198 -3.98 -29.82 -43.35
CA LEU A 198 -3.36 -29.71 -44.67
C LEU A 198 -4.36 -30.08 -45.77
N SER A 199 -5.14 -31.16 -45.60
CA SER A 199 -6.18 -31.53 -46.55
C SER A 199 -7.28 -30.46 -46.63
N GLN A 200 -7.67 -29.87 -45.50
CA GLN A 200 -8.61 -28.74 -45.46
C GLN A 200 -8.02 -27.48 -46.12
N ALA A 201 -6.75 -27.17 -45.90
CA ALA A 201 -6.08 -26.03 -46.52
C ALA A 201 -5.97 -26.19 -48.04
N MET A 202 -5.63 -27.40 -48.52
CA MET A 202 -5.61 -27.72 -49.95
C MET A 202 -7.01 -27.67 -50.59
N ALA A 203 -8.04 -28.17 -49.89
CA ALA A 203 -9.43 -28.07 -50.36
C ALA A 203 -9.92 -26.61 -50.43
N LYS A 204 -9.53 -25.77 -49.46
CA LYS A 204 -9.82 -24.32 -49.50
C LYS A 204 -9.07 -23.64 -50.64
N MET A 205 -7.81 -23.99 -50.88
CA MET A 205 -7.00 -23.46 -51.99
C MET A 205 -7.60 -23.81 -53.37
N ALA A 206 -8.21 -24.99 -53.51
CA ALA A 206 -8.86 -25.39 -54.76
C ALA A 206 -10.14 -24.59 -55.07
N ASN A 207 -10.82 -24.08 -54.05
CA ASN A 207 -12.09 -23.36 -54.18
C ASN A 207 -11.95 -21.83 -54.14
N GLU A 208 -10.78 -21.29 -53.80
CA GLU A 208 -10.55 -19.86 -53.64
C GLU A 208 -10.05 -19.22 -54.95
N THR A 209 -10.83 -18.29 -55.50
CA THR A 209 -10.53 -17.54 -56.73
C THR A 209 -9.70 -16.28 -56.50
N ASP A 210 -9.67 -15.77 -55.26
CA ASP A 210 -8.96 -14.53 -54.90
C ASP A 210 -7.43 -14.76 -54.81
N PRO A 211 -6.59 -14.06 -55.60
CA PRO A 211 -5.15 -14.30 -55.66
C PRO A 211 -4.42 -13.99 -54.34
N ASN A 212 -4.85 -12.97 -53.59
CA ASN A 212 -4.23 -12.60 -52.31
C ASN A 212 -4.49 -13.64 -51.21
N LYS A 213 -5.70 -14.23 -51.18
CA LYS A 213 -6.04 -15.29 -50.22
C LYS A 213 -5.38 -16.61 -50.57
N ARG A 214 -5.25 -16.90 -51.88
CA ARG A 214 -4.53 -18.07 -52.38
C ARG A 214 -3.06 -18.05 -51.98
N ALA A 215 -2.37 -16.92 -52.11
CA ALA A 215 -0.98 -16.77 -51.67
C ALA A 215 -0.82 -16.98 -50.13
N ALA A 216 -1.80 -16.56 -49.33
CA ALA A 216 -1.80 -16.82 -47.89
C ALA A 216 -2.01 -18.31 -47.56
N LEU A 217 -2.88 -18.99 -48.32
CA LEU A 217 -3.11 -20.44 -48.19
C LEU A 217 -1.90 -21.26 -48.66
N GLU A 218 -1.17 -20.83 -49.68
CA GLU A 218 0.05 -21.49 -50.12
C GLU A 218 1.14 -21.45 -49.04
N ARG A 219 1.30 -20.30 -48.37
CA ARG A 219 2.22 -20.19 -47.22
C ARG A 219 1.84 -21.08 -46.06
N SER A 220 0.54 -21.18 -45.74
CA SER A 220 0.09 -22.06 -44.65
C SER A 220 0.25 -23.54 -45.01
N VAL A 221 0.02 -23.94 -46.26
CA VAL A 221 0.31 -25.30 -46.73
C VAL A 221 1.79 -25.61 -46.65
N GLN A 222 2.66 -24.67 -47.02
CA GLN A 222 4.11 -24.86 -46.93
C GLN A 222 4.56 -25.03 -45.47
N GLU A 223 4.08 -24.17 -44.55
CA GLU A 223 4.37 -24.30 -43.12
C GLU A 223 3.87 -25.64 -42.53
N LEU A 224 2.65 -26.06 -42.87
CA LEU A 224 2.09 -27.34 -42.43
C LEU A 224 2.88 -28.54 -42.99
N THR A 225 3.40 -28.42 -44.22
CA THR A 225 4.23 -29.45 -44.84
C THR A 225 5.59 -29.57 -44.15
N ASP A 226 6.22 -28.44 -43.81
CA ASP A 226 7.48 -28.40 -43.07
C ASP A 226 7.31 -28.98 -41.65
N ARG A 227 6.24 -28.59 -40.94
CA ARG A 227 5.92 -29.17 -39.62
C ARG A 227 5.63 -30.67 -39.69
N ARG A 228 4.92 -31.14 -40.72
CA ARG A 228 4.69 -32.58 -40.95
C ARG A 228 6.00 -33.32 -41.12
N ARG A 229 6.96 -32.76 -41.88
CA ARG A 229 8.27 -33.35 -42.09
C ARG A 229 9.06 -33.45 -40.79
N ASP A 230 9.16 -32.34 -40.03
CA ASP A 230 9.85 -32.30 -38.73
C ASP A 230 9.28 -33.32 -37.73
N LEU A 231 7.95 -33.40 -37.63
CA LEU A 231 7.29 -34.40 -36.76
C LEU A 231 7.52 -35.83 -37.23
N SER A 232 7.51 -36.10 -38.54
CA SER A 232 7.81 -37.43 -39.06
C SER A 232 9.25 -37.87 -38.80
N GLU A 233 10.19 -36.93 -38.85
CA GLU A 233 11.60 -37.17 -38.56
C GLU A 233 11.81 -37.44 -37.06
N ARG A 234 11.18 -36.65 -36.17
CA ARG A 234 11.17 -36.90 -34.72
C ARG A 234 10.57 -38.23 -34.34
N ILE A 235 9.45 -38.64 -34.96
CA ILE A 235 8.85 -39.96 -34.71
C ILE A 235 9.85 -41.07 -35.07
N LYS A 236 10.52 -40.93 -36.22
CA LYS A 236 11.53 -41.89 -36.66
C LYS A 236 12.74 -41.93 -35.71
N GLU A 237 13.23 -40.78 -35.25
CA GLU A 237 14.31 -40.70 -34.26
C GLU A 237 13.92 -41.35 -32.93
N LEU A 238 12.70 -41.13 -32.45
CA LEU A 238 12.19 -41.75 -31.23
C LEU A 238 12.02 -43.27 -31.39
N GLU A 239 11.57 -43.74 -32.55
CA GLU A 239 11.52 -45.18 -32.85
C GLU A 239 12.92 -45.81 -32.89
N GLU A 240 13.89 -45.17 -33.55
CA GLU A 240 15.27 -45.64 -33.61
C GLU A 240 15.94 -45.65 -32.23
N THR A 241 15.68 -44.63 -31.42
CA THR A 241 16.18 -44.53 -30.04
C THR A 241 15.54 -45.60 -29.16
N SER A 242 14.24 -45.86 -29.33
CA SER A 242 13.55 -46.93 -28.61
C SER A 242 14.11 -48.31 -28.94
N ARG A 243 14.45 -48.60 -30.21
CA ARG A 243 15.01 -49.90 -30.62
C ARG A 243 16.43 -50.16 -30.08
N ARG A 244 17.17 -49.12 -29.70
CA ARG A 244 18.55 -49.23 -29.18
C ARG A 244 18.60 -49.44 -27.65
N LEU A 245 17.49 -49.22 -26.95
CA LEU A 245 17.34 -49.40 -25.49
C LEU A 245 16.88 -50.83 -25.13
#